data_AF-A0A2J4R5K3-F1
#
_entry.id   AF-A0A2J4R5K3-F1
#
_cell.length_a   1.000
_cell.length_b   1.000
_cell.length_c   1.000
_cell.angle_alpha   90.00
_cell.angle_beta   90.00
_cell.angle_gamma   90.00
#
_symmetry.space_group_name_H-M   'P 1'
#
loop_
_entity.id
_entity.type
_entity.pdbx_description
1 polymer ?
#
loop_
_entity_poly.entity_id
_entity_poly.type
_entity_poly.pdbx_seq_one_letter_code
_entity_poly.pdbx_strand_id
1 'polypeptide(L)'
;MSTPVLFEHPLNEKMRTWLRIEFLLQQLTVHPAITSHADALHFFRNIGDLLDVFERGEVRTDLMKELDRQQRKLQSWVEVPGVDQD
;
A
#
# COMPACT_ATOMS: atom_id res chain seq x y z
N MET A 1 6.01 -25.43 18.30
CA MET A 1 5.24 -25.10 17.09
C MET A 1 5.81 -23.79 16.55
N SER A 2 6.54 -23.82 15.43
CA SER A 2 7.12 -22.61 14.83
C SER A 2 6.04 -21.89 14.02
N THR A 3 5.83 -20.61 14.31
CA THR A 3 4.94 -19.74 13.52
C THR A 3 5.53 -19.58 12.11
N PRO A 4 4.76 -19.82 11.04
CA PRO A 4 5.25 -19.58 9.69
C PRO A 4 5.56 -18.09 9.48
N VAL A 5 6.64 -17.80 8.75
CA VAL A 5 7.03 -16.43 8.38
C VAL A 5 6.64 -16.20 6.93
N LEU A 6 5.89 -15.14 6.66
CA LEU A 6 5.49 -14.72 5.32
C LEU A 6 6.52 -13.76 4.72
N PHE A 7 6.89 -13.98 3.46
CA PHE A 7 7.75 -13.07 2.69
C PHE A 7 7.02 -12.64 1.42
N GLU A 8 6.93 -11.33 1.22
CA GLU A 8 6.38 -10.76 0.00
C GLU A 8 7.50 -10.25 -0.91
N HIS A 9 7.38 -10.51 -2.21
CA HIS A 9 8.34 -10.04 -3.21
C HIS A 9 7.61 -9.37 -4.38
N PRO A 10 7.86 -8.08 -4.66
CA PRO A 10 7.21 -7.40 -5.77
C PRO A 10 7.71 -7.93 -7.12
N LEU A 11 6.80 -8.41 -7.95
CA LEU A 11 7.11 -8.97 -9.28
C LEU A 11 7.21 -7.90 -10.39
N ASN A 12 6.92 -6.64 -10.08
CA ASN A 12 7.05 -5.51 -11.00
C ASN A 12 7.26 -4.21 -10.21
N GLU A 13 7.66 -3.16 -10.91
CA GLU A 13 7.97 -1.87 -10.28
C GLU A 13 6.74 -1.24 -9.63
N LYS A 14 5.57 -1.38 -10.26
CA LYS A 14 4.29 -0.91 -9.69
C LYS A 14 4.04 -1.51 -8.30
N MET A 15 4.21 -2.83 -8.15
CA MET A 15 4.04 -3.51 -6.86
C MET A 15 5.13 -3.11 -5.86
N ARG A 16 6.37 -2.90 -6.32
CA ARG A 16 7.46 -2.38 -5.47
C ARG A 16 7.09 -1.02 -4.89
N THR A 17 6.59 -0.11 -5.72
CA THR A 17 6.16 1.22 -5.30
C THR A 17 5.00 1.14 -4.32
N TRP A 18 3.99 0.29 -4.57
CA TRP A 18 2.84 0.16 -3.69
C TRP A 18 3.18 -0.41 -2.32
N LEU A 19 3.95 -1.51 -2.27
CA LEU A 19 4.41 -2.06 -0.99
C LEU A 19 5.26 -1.06 -0.20
N ARG A 20 6.08 -0.25 -0.88
CA ARG A 20 6.84 0.82 -0.24
C ARG A 20 5.92 1.90 0.34
N ILE A 21 4.90 2.35 -0.41
CA ILE A 21 3.92 3.34 0.06
C ILE A 21 3.13 2.80 1.26
N GLU A 22 2.64 1.57 1.16
CA GLU A 22 1.93 0.89 2.25
C GLU A 22 2.77 0.86 3.52
N PHE A 23 4.02 0.39 3.41
CA PHE A 23 4.94 0.36 4.53
C PHE A 23 5.16 1.74 5.16
N LEU A 24 5.45 2.76 4.33
CA LEU A 24 5.68 4.14 4.82
C LEU A 24 4.43 4.70 5.51
N LEU A 25 3.23 4.48 4.95
CA LEU A 25 1.98 4.90 5.57
C LEU A 25 1.73 4.20 6.91
N GLN A 26 1.99 2.88 6.98
CA GLN A 26 1.89 2.13 8.24
C GLN A 26 2.86 2.70 9.28
N GLN A 27 4.11 2.99 8.92
CA GLN A 27 5.11 3.58 9.83
C GLN A 27 4.65 4.91 10.43
N LEU A 28 3.92 5.74 9.68
CA LEU A 28 3.36 7.01 10.18
C LEU A 28 2.28 6.80 11.24
N THR A 29 1.57 5.67 11.20
CA THR A 29 0.50 5.35 12.17
C THR A 29 1.01 4.67 13.45
N VAL A 30 2.25 4.17 13.46
CA VAL A 30 2.82 3.44 14.61
C VAL A 30 3.05 4.35 15.82
N HIS A 31 3.37 5.64 15.61
CA HIS A 31 3.61 6.61 16.68
C HIS A 31 2.58 7.74 16.61
N PRO A 32 1.35 7.52 17.11
CA PRO A 32 0.29 8.52 17.03
C PRO A 32 0.58 9.79 17.86
N ALA A 33 1.51 9.72 18.82
CA ALA A 33 2.00 10.86 19.57
C ALA A 33 3.51 10.99 19.40
N ILE A 34 3.97 12.19 19.01
CA ILE A 34 5.39 12.54 18.98
C ILE A 34 5.79 12.96 20.39
N THR A 35 6.51 12.09 21.10
CA THR A 35 6.90 12.29 22.50
C THR A 35 8.41 12.54 22.67
N SER A 36 9.19 12.25 21.64
CA SER A 36 10.63 12.40 21.63
C SER A 36 11.16 13.01 20.31
N HIS A 37 12.41 13.48 20.34
CA HIS A 37 13.10 13.91 19.12
C HIS A 37 13.27 12.75 18.12
N ALA A 38 13.44 11.52 18.61
CA ALA A 38 13.56 10.34 17.76
C ALA A 38 12.24 10.07 17.01
N ASP A 39 11.10 10.23 17.69
CA ASP A 39 9.77 10.08 17.09
C ASP A 39 9.56 11.13 15.99
N ALA A 40 9.94 12.38 16.25
CA ALA A 40 9.85 13.46 15.28
C ALA A 40 10.71 13.19 14.04
N LEU A 41 11.97 12.78 14.23
CA LEU A 41 12.87 12.42 13.12
C LEU A 41 12.35 11.22 12.32
N HIS A 42 11.83 10.20 12.99
CA HIS A 42 11.21 9.04 12.33
C HIS A 42 10.00 9.49 11.49
N PHE A 43 9.11 10.29 12.05
CA PHE A 43 7.95 10.82 11.34
C PHE A 43 8.34 11.61 10.10
N PHE A 44 9.20 12.64 10.23
CA PHE A 44 9.61 13.48 9.11
C PHE A 44 10.39 12.70 8.05
N ARG A 45 11.18 11.70 8.44
CA ARG A 45 11.86 10.81 7.50
C ARG A 45 10.87 10.02 6.65
N ASN A 46 9.86 9.41 7.28
CA ASN A 46 8.83 8.65 6.55
C ASN A 46 8.02 9.55 5.61
N ILE A 47 7.69 10.78 6.04
CA ILE A 47 7.04 11.77 5.17
C ILE A 47 7.94 12.15 3.99
N GLY A 48 9.21 12.44 4.23
CA GLY A 48 10.17 12.76 3.17
C GLY A 48 10.31 11.62 2.16
N ASP A 49 10.46 10.39 2.65
CA ASP A 49 10.53 9.19 1.80
C ASP A 49 9.24 8.98 0.98
N LEU A 50 8.07 9.34 1.53
CA LEU A 50 6.79 9.29 0.81
C LEU A 50 6.72 10.34 -0.30
N LEU A 51 7.16 11.57 -0.02
CA LEU A 51 7.25 12.65 -1.01
C LEU A 51 8.19 12.27 -2.15
N ASP A 52 9.36 11.73 -1.85
CA ASP A 52 10.32 11.23 -2.85
C ASP A 52 9.72 10.16 -3.77
N VAL A 53 8.83 9.31 -3.25
CA VAL A 53 8.12 8.31 -4.06
C VAL A 53 7.08 8.98 -4.96
N PHE A 54 6.36 9.99 -4.47
CA PHE A 54 5.36 10.72 -5.26
C PHE A 54 5.98 11.60 -6.35
N GLU A 55 7.20 12.10 -6.16
CA GLU A 55 7.89 12.89 -7.20
C GLU A 55 8.35 12.06 -8.39
N ARG A 56 8.60 10.76 -8.20
CA ARG A 56 9.18 9.88 -9.23
C ARG A 56 8.17 9.27 -10.20
N GLY A 57 6.88 9.39 -9.95
CA GLY A 57 5.86 8.79 -10.82
C GLY A 57 4.42 9.18 -10.50
N GLU A 58 3.51 8.85 -11.41
CA GLU A 58 2.08 9.17 -11.30
C GLU A 58 1.30 8.13 -10.49
N VAL A 59 1.57 8.04 -9.19
CA VAL A 59 0.91 7.08 -8.29
C VAL A 59 -0.61 7.15 -8.36
N ARG A 60 -1.17 8.37 -8.47
CA ARG A 60 -2.62 8.59 -8.56
C ARG A 60 -3.22 7.91 -9.79
N THR A 61 -2.66 8.16 -10.97
CA THR A 61 -3.16 7.62 -12.24
C THR A 61 -3.08 6.11 -12.26
N ASP A 62 -1.98 5.54 -11.77
CA ASP A 62 -1.80 4.08 -11.70
C ASP A 62 -2.75 3.41 -10.71
N LEU A 63 -3.01 4.06 -9.56
CA LEU A 63 -3.98 3.57 -8.59
C LEU A 63 -5.40 3.58 -9.16
N MET A 64 -5.79 4.65 -9.86
CA MET A 64 -7.11 4.71 -10.52
C MET A 64 -7.28 3.59 -11.55
N LYS A 65 -6.28 3.36 -12.40
CA LYS A 65 -6.30 2.26 -13.38
C LYS A 65 -6.40 0.89 -12.72
N GLU A 66 -5.72 0.70 -11.58
CA GLU A 66 -5.82 -0.56 -10.85
C GLU A 66 -7.21 -0.76 -10.24
N LEU A 67 -7.80 0.27 -9.64
CA LEU A 67 -9.15 0.20 -9.09
C LEU A 67 -10.17 -0.17 -10.17
N ASP A 68 -10.10 0.45 -11.35
CA ASP A 68 -10.94 0.09 -12.50
C ASP A 68 -10.74 -1.36 -12.92
N ARG A 69 -9.48 -1.85 -12.92
CA ARG A 69 -9.16 -3.24 -13.25
C ARG A 69 -9.77 -4.21 -12.24
N GLN A 70 -9.68 -3.90 -10.95
CA GLN A 70 -10.27 -4.72 -9.89
C GLN A 70 -11.79 -4.71 -9.96
N GLN A 71 -12.41 -3.55 -10.21
CA GLN A 71 -13.86 -3.44 -10.39
C GLN A 71 -14.34 -4.32 -11.54
N ARG A 72 -13.68 -4.28 -12.71
CA ARG A 72 -14.03 -5.15 -13.85
C ARG A 72 -13.86 -6.64 -13.51
N LYS A 73 -12.80 -6.98 -12.76
CA LYS A 73 -12.58 -8.35 -12.30
C LYS A 73 -13.73 -8.80 -11.39
N LEU A 74 -14.15 -7.97 -10.43
CA LEU A 74 -15.28 -8.26 -9.56
C LEU A 74 -16.59 -8.36 -10.35
N GLN A 75 -16.82 -7.48 -11.31
CA GLN A 75 -18.02 -7.51 -12.17
C GLN A 75 -18.16 -8.84 -12.91
N SER A 76 -17.05 -9.47 -13.32
CA SER A 76 -17.10 -10.78 -13.98
C SER A 76 -17.61 -11.93 -13.09
N TRP A 77 -17.63 -11.74 -11.77
CA TRP A 77 -18.15 -12.73 -10.83
C TRP A 77 -19.65 -12.61 -10.59
N VAL A 78 -20.29 -11.52 -11.02
CA VAL A 78 -21.72 -11.28 -10.79
C VAL A 78 -22.59 -12.39 -11.37
N GLU A 79 -22.22 -12.94 -12.53
CA GLU A 79 -23.00 -14.01 -13.19
C GLU A 79 -22.59 -15.43 -12.76
N VAL A 80 -21.63 -15.57 -11.83
CA VAL A 80 -21.12 -16.88 -11.41
C VAL A 80 -22.05 -17.49 -10.35
N PRO A 81 -22.60 -18.69 -10.57
CA PRO A 81 -23.49 -19.34 -9.61
C PRO A 81 -22.82 -19.54 -8.25
N GLY A 82 -23.51 -19.17 -7.17
CA GLY A 82 -23.02 -19.33 -5.80
C GLY A 82 -22.11 -18.20 -5.29
N VAL A 83 -21.86 -17.16 -6.10
CA VAL A 83 -21.21 -15.92 -5.63
C VAL A 83 -22.22 -15.02 -4.94
N ASP A 84 -21.85 -14.57 -3.74
CA ASP A 84 -22.61 -13.58 -2.97
C ASP A 84 -22.62 -12.21 -3.67
N GLN A 85 -23.79 -11.56 -3.67
CA GLN A 85 -24.03 -10.30 -4.38
C GLN A 85 -24.24 -9.11 -3.43
N ASP A 86 -24.38 -9.38 -2.13
CA ASP A 86 -24.50 -8.36 -1.08
C ASP A 86 -23.11 -7.86 -0.60
#